data_AF-A0A0D1C1D5-F1
#
_entry.id   AF-A0A0D1C1D5-F1
#
_cell.length_a   1.000
_cell.length_b   1.000
_cell.length_c   1.000
_cell.angle_alpha   90.00
_cell.angle_beta   90.00
_cell.angle_gamma   90.00
#
_symmetry.space_group_name_H-M   'P 1'
#
loop_
_entity.id
_entity.type
_entity.pdbx_description
1 polymer ?
#
loop_
_entity_poly.entity_id
_entity_poly.type
_entity_poly.pdbx_seq_one_letter_code
_entity_poly.pdbx_strand_id
1 'polypeptide(L)'
;MEEQMKEVLQRIDYLEKLINTIQNNINSNMQLFVAMLALVVALVSGAIFLLVKYLVNKRVDTELIKMIEKNPPTLYYQGILNKIYSVCDDKHNWFSEGIISVDLNKFNIKSLEFPIQLDLFYFKDDSFKMANRMGEREDKKVKIKVDLKEYEANLENNCIKINYKDFFPHKENNIFWTLKIPNPKYKTIL
;
A
#
# COMPACT_ATOMS: atom_id res chain seq x y z
N MET A 1 5.67 -75.03 61.54
CA MET A 1 6.73 -74.15 61.01
C MET A 1 6.54 -73.89 59.51
N GLU A 2 6.31 -74.91 58.68
CA GLU A 2 5.99 -74.72 57.25
C GLU A 2 4.73 -73.91 56.96
N GLU A 3 3.67 -74.10 57.75
CA GLU A 3 2.37 -73.46 57.53
C GLU A 3 2.42 -71.94 57.76
N GLN A 4 3.15 -71.50 58.79
CA GLN A 4 3.41 -70.08 59.04
C GLN A 4 4.27 -69.45 57.94
N MET A 5 5.22 -70.22 57.38
CA MET A 5 6.08 -69.72 56.30
C MET A 5 5.29 -69.53 54.99
N LYS A 6 4.32 -70.41 54.69
CA LYS A 6 3.38 -70.23 53.58
C LYS A 6 2.51 -69.00 53.74
N GLU A 7 1.99 -68.75 54.94
CA GLU A 7 1.14 -67.59 55.21
C GLU A 7 1.93 -66.26 55.06
N VAL A 8 3.19 -66.25 55.51
CA VAL A 8 4.09 -65.10 55.33
C VAL A 8 4.36 -64.83 53.85
N LEU A 9 4.66 -65.87 53.06
CA LEU A 9 4.87 -65.72 51.61
C LEU A 9 3.63 -65.18 50.90
N GLN A 10 2.43 -65.66 51.25
CA GLN A 10 1.17 -65.16 50.69
C GLN A 10 0.94 -63.67 51.01
N ARG A 11 1.31 -63.23 52.22
CA ARG A 11 1.21 -61.81 52.60
C ARG A 11 2.22 -60.94 51.83
N ILE A 12 3.42 -61.44 51.59
CA ILE A 12 4.44 -60.74 50.78
C ILE A 12 3.93 -60.57 49.35
N ASP A 13 3.42 -61.64 48.73
CA ASP A 13 2.85 -61.63 47.37
C ASP A 13 1.68 -60.63 47.24
N TYR A 14 0.84 -60.57 48.28
CA TYR A 14 -0.27 -59.62 48.34
C TYR A 14 0.21 -58.17 48.45
N LEU A 15 1.20 -57.90 49.31
CA LEU A 15 1.80 -56.57 49.45
C LEU A 15 2.48 -56.13 48.16
N GLU A 16 3.16 -57.03 47.46
CA GLU A 16 3.81 -56.72 46.18
C GLU A 16 2.79 -56.36 45.10
N LYS A 17 1.67 -57.07 45.02
CA LYS A 17 0.54 -56.70 44.14
C LYS A 17 -0.06 -55.35 44.49
N LEU A 18 -0.22 -55.03 45.78
CA LEU A 18 -0.70 -53.73 46.23
C LEU A 18 0.28 -52.61 45.84
N ILE A 19 1.58 -52.80 46.07
CA ILE A 19 2.62 -51.85 45.70
C ILE A 19 2.61 -51.60 44.19
N ASN A 20 2.57 -52.66 43.38
CA ASN A 20 2.50 -52.54 41.92
C ASN A 20 1.24 -51.81 41.45
N THR A 21 0.10 -52.07 42.10
CA THR A 21 -1.16 -51.37 41.79
C THR A 21 -1.07 -49.88 42.13
N ILE A 22 -0.50 -49.54 43.29
CA ILE A 22 -0.31 -48.15 43.73
C ILE A 22 0.67 -47.43 42.78
N GLN A 23 1.79 -48.05 42.43
CA GLN A 23 2.78 -47.47 41.52
C GLN A 23 2.19 -47.22 40.13
N ASN A 24 1.42 -48.17 39.59
CA ASN A 24 0.73 -47.98 38.31
C ASN A 24 -0.27 -46.83 38.36
N ASN A 25 -1.08 -46.74 39.42
CA ASN A 25 -2.02 -45.63 39.60
C ASN A 25 -1.30 -44.27 39.72
N ILE A 26 -0.19 -44.20 40.45
CA ILE A 26 0.62 -42.98 40.57
C ILE A 26 1.17 -42.57 39.20
N ASN A 27 1.74 -43.51 38.45
CA ASN A 27 2.30 -43.24 37.12
C ASN A 27 1.23 -42.76 36.14
N SER A 28 0.06 -43.40 36.11
CA SER A 28 -1.06 -42.98 35.26
C SER A 28 -1.57 -41.59 35.63
N ASN A 29 -1.72 -41.29 36.92
CA ASN A 29 -2.15 -39.96 37.37
C ASN A 29 -1.12 -38.88 37.04
N MET A 30 0.17 -39.18 37.17
CA MET A 30 1.24 -38.24 36.83
C MET A 30 1.28 -37.95 35.32
N GLN A 31 1.09 -38.97 34.47
CA GLN A 31 0.98 -38.78 33.02
C GLN A 31 -0.23 -37.92 32.64
N LEU A 32 -1.40 -38.17 33.25
CA LEU A 32 -2.60 -37.36 33.05
C LEU A 32 -2.38 -35.89 33.43
N PHE A 33 -1.72 -35.64 34.57
CA PHE A 33 -1.41 -34.28 35.02
C PHE A 33 -0.49 -33.55 34.03
N VAL A 34 0.57 -34.21 33.56
CA VAL A 34 1.50 -33.63 32.57
C VAL A 34 0.80 -33.37 31.24
N ALA A 35 -0.07 -34.28 30.78
CA ALA A 35 -0.85 -34.09 29.56
C ALA A 35 -1.81 -32.90 29.66
N MET A 36 -2.50 -32.75 30.79
CA MET A 36 -3.37 -31.59 31.06
C MET A 36 -2.55 -30.28 31.08
N LEU A 37 -1.39 -30.28 31.73
CA LEU A 37 -0.51 -29.11 31.78
C LEU A 37 -0.06 -28.69 30.37
N ALA A 38 0.37 -29.66 29.55
CA ALA A 38 0.79 -29.41 28.18
C ALA A 38 -0.34 -28.80 27.33
N LEU A 39 -1.57 -29.29 27.51
CA LEU A 39 -2.74 -28.78 26.79
C LEU A 39 -3.07 -27.34 27.19
N VAL A 40 -2.99 -27.02 28.49
CA VAL A 40 -3.17 -25.65 28.98
C VAL A 40 -2.10 -24.71 28.41
N VAL A 41 -0.84 -25.12 28.42
CA VAL A 41 0.26 -24.33 27.85
C VAL A 41 0.05 -24.08 26.35
N ALA A 42 -0.39 -25.08 25.59
CA ALA A 42 -0.68 -24.94 24.17
C ALA A 42 -1.82 -23.93 23.90
N LEU A 43 -2.91 -24.01 24.67
CA LEU A 43 -4.04 -23.09 24.56
C LEU A 43 -3.64 -21.65 24.89
N VAL A 44 -2.92 -21.44 26.00
CA VAL A 44 -2.45 -20.11 26.42
C VAL A 44 -1.49 -19.53 25.39
N SER A 45 -0.55 -20.34 24.87
CA SER A 45 0.41 -19.90 23.85
C SER A 45 -0.31 -19.49 22.55
N GLY A 46 -1.30 -20.27 22.11
CA GLY A 46 -2.12 -19.93 20.96
C GLY A 46 -2.92 -18.64 21.14
N ALA A 47 -3.51 -18.45 22.31
CA ALA A 47 -4.25 -17.23 22.64
C ALA A 47 -3.34 -15.99 22.64
N ILE A 48 -2.14 -16.09 23.25
CA ILE A 48 -1.15 -15.00 23.24
C ILE A 48 -0.72 -14.67 21.81
N PHE A 49 -0.44 -15.67 20.98
CA PHE A 49 -0.07 -15.47 19.58
C PHE A 49 -1.13 -14.70 18.81
N LEU A 50 -2.41 -15.09 18.94
CA LEU A 50 -3.52 -14.40 18.30
C LEU A 50 -3.68 -12.96 18.79
N LEU A 51 -3.51 -12.73 20.10
CA LEU A 51 -3.60 -11.41 20.70
C LEU A 51 -2.46 -10.50 20.22
N VAL A 52 -1.22 -11.01 20.17
CA VAL A 52 -0.07 -10.28 19.64
C VAL A 52 -0.29 -9.96 18.16
N LYS A 53 -0.72 -10.93 17.35
CA LYS A 53 -1.02 -10.70 15.92
C LYS A 53 -2.06 -9.60 15.73
N TYR A 54 -3.13 -9.63 16.52
CA TYR A 54 -4.18 -8.61 16.48
C TYR A 54 -3.64 -7.23 16.87
N LEU A 55 -2.87 -7.12 17.95
CA LEU A 55 -2.28 -5.85 18.39
C LEU A 55 -1.28 -5.29 17.38
N VAL A 56 -0.43 -6.14 16.81
CA VAL A 56 0.53 -5.75 15.78
C VAL A 56 -0.19 -5.24 14.55
N ASN A 57 -1.17 -6.00 14.03
CA ASN A 57 -1.96 -5.58 12.86
C ASN A 57 -2.65 -4.24 13.11
N LYS A 58 -3.34 -4.09 14.25
CA LYS A 58 -4.00 -2.84 14.61
C LYS A 58 -3.04 -1.65 14.67
N ARG A 59 -1.84 -1.85 15.21
CA ARG A 59 -0.80 -0.81 15.28
C ARG A 59 -0.23 -0.48 13.91
N VAL A 60 0.06 -1.50 13.11
CA VAL A 60 0.53 -1.34 11.72
C VAL A 60 -0.49 -0.57 10.91
N ASP A 61 -1.78 -0.92 10.98
CA ASP A 61 -2.85 -0.22 10.27
C ASP A 61 -2.94 1.25 10.73
N THR A 62 -2.85 1.51 12.03
CA THR A 62 -2.89 2.88 12.57
C THR A 62 -1.68 3.70 12.12
N GLU A 63 -0.48 3.12 12.15
CA GLU A 63 0.74 3.80 11.72
C GLU A 63 0.78 4.00 10.20
N LEU A 64 0.29 3.03 9.41
CA LEU A 64 0.11 3.17 7.97
C LEU A 64 -0.81 4.34 7.63
N ILE A 65 -1.98 4.43 8.28
CA ILE A 65 -2.91 5.55 8.08
C ILE A 65 -2.20 6.88 8.39
N LYS A 66 -1.49 6.98 9.51
CA LYS A 66 -0.73 8.20 9.87
C LYS A 66 0.37 8.53 8.86
N MET A 67 1.07 7.53 8.33
CA MET A 67 2.10 7.73 7.31
C MET A 67 1.50 8.21 5.98
N ILE A 68 0.35 7.68 5.58
CA ILE A 68 -0.41 8.12 4.41
C ILE A 68 -0.93 9.54 4.61
N GLU A 69 -1.47 9.88 5.79
CA GLU A 69 -1.89 11.24 6.11
C GLU A 69 -0.73 12.24 6.09
N LYS A 70 0.44 11.84 6.59
CA LYS A 70 1.64 12.69 6.62
C LYS A 70 2.27 12.85 5.23
N ASN A 71 2.26 11.80 4.41
CA ASN A 71 2.85 11.76 3.08
C ASN A 71 1.88 11.07 2.11
N PRO A 72 0.85 11.78 1.63
CA PRO A 72 -0.13 11.18 0.74
C PRO A 72 0.55 10.68 -0.53
N PRO A 73 0.22 9.46 -1.01
CA PRO A 73 0.75 8.96 -2.26
C PRO A 73 0.40 9.96 -3.37
N THR A 74 1.37 10.31 -4.19
CA THR A 74 1.17 11.25 -5.30
C THR A 74 1.44 10.51 -6.60
N LEU A 75 0.46 10.51 -7.51
CA LEU A 75 0.67 9.98 -8.86
C LEU A 75 1.23 11.06 -9.75
N TYR A 76 2.27 10.70 -10.50
CA TYR A 76 2.94 11.57 -11.44
C TYR A 76 2.67 11.08 -12.86
N TYR A 77 2.12 11.96 -13.68
CA TYR A 77 1.98 11.75 -15.11
C TYR A 77 2.80 12.78 -15.84
N GLN A 78 3.25 12.41 -17.02
CA GLN A 78 3.95 13.31 -17.89
C GLN A 78 3.67 12.98 -19.35
N GLY A 79 3.71 14.00 -20.20
CA GLY A 79 3.46 13.80 -21.61
C GLY A 79 3.82 15.02 -22.44
N ILE A 80 3.72 14.84 -23.75
CA ILE A 80 3.89 15.91 -24.73
C ILE A 80 2.51 16.37 -25.15
N LEU A 81 2.33 17.67 -25.26
CA LEU A 81 1.09 18.26 -25.69
C LEU A 81 1.05 18.32 -27.22
N ASN A 82 0.26 17.43 -27.83
CA ASN A 82 0.22 17.27 -29.29
C ASN A 82 -0.78 18.22 -29.98
N LYS A 83 -1.68 18.87 -29.23
CA LYS A 83 -2.77 19.71 -29.77
C LYS A 83 -2.90 20.98 -28.94
N ILE A 84 -2.50 22.10 -29.54
CA ILE A 84 -2.66 23.46 -29.02
C ILE A 84 -3.47 24.22 -30.05
N TYR A 85 -4.51 24.92 -29.62
CA TYR A 85 -5.34 25.75 -30.47
C TYR A 85 -5.27 27.20 -30.03
N SER A 86 -5.24 28.13 -30.97
CA SER A 86 -5.41 29.55 -30.66
C SER A 86 -6.89 29.88 -30.58
N VAL A 87 -7.30 30.48 -29.46
CA VAL A 87 -8.67 30.87 -29.16
C VAL A 87 -8.68 32.37 -28.86
N CYS A 88 -9.76 33.05 -29.21
CA CYS A 88 -9.98 34.46 -28.95
C CYS A 88 -11.18 34.57 -28.00
N ASP A 89 -11.03 35.23 -26.86
CA ASP A 89 -12.17 35.48 -25.95
C ASP A 89 -13.09 36.58 -26.50
N ASP A 90 -14.24 36.77 -25.84
CA ASP A 90 -15.22 37.81 -26.18
C ASP A 90 -14.64 39.25 -26.05
N LYS A 91 -13.50 39.40 -25.36
CA LYS A 91 -12.78 40.67 -25.17
C LYS A 91 -11.64 40.85 -26.17
N HIS A 92 -11.56 40.00 -27.20
CA HIS A 92 -10.51 40.02 -28.24
C HIS A 92 -9.09 39.71 -27.75
N ASN A 93 -8.96 39.03 -26.61
CA ASN A 93 -7.67 38.51 -26.14
C ASN A 93 -7.44 37.13 -26.76
N TRP A 94 -6.31 36.99 -27.44
CA TRP A 94 -5.87 35.71 -27.98
C TRP A 94 -5.17 34.88 -26.92
N PHE A 95 -5.47 33.59 -26.80
CA PHE A 95 -4.77 32.65 -25.91
C PHE A 95 -4.62 31.28 -26.59
N SER A 96 -3.74 30.46 -26.03
CA SER A 96 -3.54 29.06 -26.41
C SER A 96 -4.30 28.17 -25.45
N GLU A 97 -5.08 27.24 -26.00
CA GLU A 97 -5.80 26.21 -25.26
C GLU A 97 -5.29 24.83 -25.65
N GLY A 98 -5.07 23.98 -24.64
CA GLY A 98 -4.65 22.61 -24.81
C GLY A 98 -5.47 21.67 -23.94
N ILE A 99 -5.74 20.47 -24.47
CA ILE A 99 -6.49 19.42 -23.77
C ILE A 99 -5.52 18.29 -23.40
N ILE A 100 -5.42 17.98 -22.11
CA ILE A 100 -4.70 16.82 -21.59
C ILE A 100 -5.73 15.80 -21.12
N SER A 101 -5.65 14.58 -21.66
CA SER A 101 -6.51 13.46 -21.26
C SER A 101 -5.67 12.35 -20.62
N VAL A 102 -5.98 11.99 -19.38
CA VAL A 102 -5.35 10.88 -18.66
C VAL A 102 -6.38 9.79 -18.39
N ASP A 103 -6.18 8.59 -18.95
CA ASP A 103 -7.08 7.44 -18.73
C ASP A 103 -6.90 6.86 -17.32
N LEU A 104 -7.96 6.89 -16.51
CA LEU A 104 -7.97 6.43 -15.13
C LEU A 104 -8.01 4.90 -15.00
N ASN A 105 -8.51 4.18 -16.01
CA ASN A 105 -8.63 2.71 -15.96
C ASN A 105 -7.25 2.06 -16.02
N LYS A 106 -6.33 2.62 -16.80
CA LYS A 106 -4.94 2.17 -16.87
C LYS A 106 -4.26 2.13 -15.48
N PHE A 107 -4.73 2.94 -14.54
CA PHE A 107 -4.15 3.08 -13.20
C PHE A 107 -5.11 2.63 -12.09
N ASN A 108 -6.24 2.02 -12.45
CA ASN A 108 -7.25 1.53 -11.53
C ASN A 108 -7.73 2.60 -10.51
N ILE A 109 -7.87 3.85 -10.94
CA ILE A 109 -8.30 4.96 -10.06
C ILE A 109 -9.84 5.01 -10.04
N LYS A 110 -10.42 5.11 -8.84
CA LYS A 110 -11.86 5.20 -8.58
C LYS A 110 -12.35 6.65 -8.56
N SER A 111 -11.61 7.53 -7.89
CA SER A 111 -11.95 8.95 -7.79
C SER A 111 -10.72 9.78 -7.42
N LEU A 112 -10.79 11.08 -7.70
CA LEU A 112 -9.74 12.04 -7.40
C LEU A 112 -10.13 12.90 -6.21
N GLU A 113 -9.17 13.22 -5.36
CA GLU A 113 -9.28 14.37 -4.44
C GLU A 113 -8.55 15.54 -5.09
N PHE A 114 -9.26 16.64 -5.27
CA PHE A 114 -8.69 17.89 -5.77
C PHE A 114 -8.04 18.64 -4.59
N PRO A 115 -6.90 19.34 -4.78
CA PRO A 115 -6.41 19.89 -6.05
C PRO A 115 -5.34 19.05 -6.77
N ILE A 116 -5.51 18.88 -8.08
CA ILE A 116 -4.50 18.32 -8.98
C ILE A 116 -3.52 19.43 -9.36
N GLN A 117 -2.22 19.16 -9.40
CA GLN A 117 -1.20 20.13 -9.82
C GLN A 117 -0.74 19.86 -11.25
N LEU A 118 -0.90 20.85 -12.13
CA LEU A 118 -0.39 20.80 -13.50
C LEU A 118 0.80 21.76 -13.62
N ASP A 119 1.93 21.24 -14.09
CA ASP A 119 3.09 22.05 -14.47
C ASP A 119 3.29 21.92 -15.99
N LEU A 120 3.46 23.05 -16.68
CA LEU A 120 3.87 23.08 -18.09
C LEU A 120 5.34 23.49 -18.22
N PHE A 121 6.03 22.83 -19.15
CA PHE A 121 7.43 23.06 -19.44
C PHE A 121 7.62 23.27 -20.94
N TYR A 122 8.34 24.33 -21.27
CA TYR A 122 8.71 24.65 -22.64
C TYR A 122 10.18 24.31 -22.88
N PHE A 123 10.45 23.76 -24.06
CA PHE A 123 11.78 23.53 -24.59
C PHE A 123 11.98 24.40 -25.82
N LYS A 124 13.12 25.09 -25.87
CA LYS A 124 13.54 25.90 -27.01
C LYS A 124 14.32 25.01 -27.99
N ASP A 125 13.74 24.70 -29.15
CA ASP A 125 14.32 23.92 -30.27
C ASP A 125 14.96 22.55 -29.92
N ASP A 126 15.62 21.91 -30.90
CA ASP A 126 16.12 20.53 -31.06
C ASP A 126 16.68 19.77 -29.83
N SER A 127 16.91 20.46 -28.72
CA SER A 127 17.20 19.91 -27.39
C SER A 127 16.19 18.84 -26.91
N PHE A 128 14.96 18.86 -27.40
CA PHE A 128 13.94 17.85 -27.10
C PHE A 128 14.29 16.44 -27.60
N LYS A 129 14.87 16.32 -28.82
CA LYS A 129 15.30 15.02 -29.38
C LYS A 129 16.44 14.41 -28.59
N MET A 130 17.27 15.23 -27.94
CA MET A 130 18.36 14.78 -27.07
C MET A 130 17.87 14.31 -25.71
N ALA A 131 16.95 15.05 -25.08
CA ALA A 131 16.41 14.71 -23.76
C ALA A 131 15.65 13.36 -23.74
N ASN A 132 14.97 12.99 -24.83
CA ASN A 132 14.29 11.69 -24.95
C ASN A 132 15.22 10.52 -25.31
N ARG A 133 16.43 10.78 -25.83
CA ARG A 133 17.38 9.73 -26.27
C ARG A 133 18.42 9.36 -25.21
N MET A 134 18.73 10.28 -24.29
CA MET A 134 19.65 10.05 -23.18
C MET A 134 18.84 10.18 -21.90
N GLY A 135 18.37 9.06 -21.36
CA GLY A 135 17.43 9.00 -20.24
C GLY A 135 17.85 9.65 -18.92
N GLU A 136 18.91 10.47 -18.86
CA GLU A 136 19.41 11.09 -17.64
C GLU A 136 20.54 12.13 -17.90
N ARG A 137 20.28 13.18 -18.68
CA ARG A 137 21.09 14.41 -18.57
C ARG A 137 20.18 15.60 -18.28
N GLU A 138 20.10 15.94 -16.99
CA GLU A 138 19.54 17.18 -16.49
C GLU A 138 20.35 18.40 -16.97
N ASP A 139 20.23 18.78 -18.24
CA ASP A 139 20.53 20.15 -18.60
C ASP A 139 19.38 21.04 -18.07
N LYS A 140 19.48 21.41 -16.79
CA LYS A 140 18.57 22.33 -16.08
C LYS A 140 18.39 23.68 -16.78
N LYS A 141 19.17 23.98 -17.81
CA LYS A 141 19.17 25.25 -18.55
C LYS A 141 18.13 25.35 -19.66
N VAL A 142 17.38 24.28 -19.98
CA VAL A 142 16.53 24.24 -21.19
C VAL A 142 15.03 24.05 -20.91
N LYS A 143 14.65 23.76 -19.65
CA LYS A 143 13.24 23.64 -19.25
C LYS A 143 12.78 24.92 -18.58
N ILE A 144 11.96 25.70 -19.26
CA ILE A 144 11.30 26.87 -18.67
C ILE A 144 9.96 26.37 -18.12
N LYS A 145 9.81 26.35 -16.79
CA LYS A 145 8.51 26.14 -16.15
C LYS A 145 7.64 27.36 -16.45
N VAL A 146 6.41 27.12 -16.87
CA VAL A 146 5.46 28.19 -17.14
C VAL A 146 4.39 28.22 -16.07
N ASP A 147 4.19 29.43 -15.55
CA ASP A 147 3.17 29.72 -14.57
C ASP A 147 1.81 29.77 -15.29
N LEU A 148 1.05 28.70 -15.10
CA LEU A 148 -0.32 28.62 -15.59
C LEU A 148 -1.19 29.63 -14.86
N LYS A 149 -1.86 30.50 -15.62
CA LYS A 149 -2.79 31.49 -15.07
C LYS A 149 -4.13 30.85 -14.72
N GLU A 150 -4.66 29.99 -15.58
CA GLU A 150 -5.97 29.35 -15.41
C GLU A 150 -5.98 27.93 -16.02
N TYR A 151 -6.48 26.95 -15.27
CA TYR A 151 -6.82 25.63 -15.79
C TYR A 151 -8.01 25.02 -15.06
N GLU A 152 -8.80 24.24 -15.78
CA GLU A 152 -9.93 23.48 -15.27
C GLU A 152 -9.63 21.99 -15.45
N ALA A 153 -9.92 21.20 -14.42
CA ALA A 153 -9.75 19.76 -14.44
C ALA A 153 -11.10 19.09 -14.17
N ASN A 154 -11.58 18.32 -15.14
CA ASN A 154 -12.86 17.65 -15.10
C ASN A 154 -12.69 16.14 -15.24
N LEU A 155 -13.57 15.39 -14.58
CA LEU A 155 -13.67 13.94 -14.74
C LEU A 155 -14.72 13.66 -15.82
N GLU A 156 -14.27 13.14 -16.98
CA GLU A 156 -15.14 12.84 -18.11
C GLU A 156 -14.76 11.48 -18.71
N ASN A 157 -15.73 10.60 -18.96
CA ASN A 157 -15.50 9.30 -19.61
C ASN A 157 -14.34 8.47 -19.03
N ASN A 158 -14.25 8.39 -17.69
CA ASN A 158 -13.15 7.72 -16.99
C ASN A 158 -11.75 8.28 -17.34
N CYS A 159 -11.69 9.54 -17.72
CA CYS A 159 -10.46 10.27 -17.95
C CYS A 159 -10.45 11.56 -17.11
N ILE A 160 -9.24 12.02 -16.79
CA ILE A 160 -9.03 13.39 -16.33
C ILE A 160 -8.83 14.23 -17.58
N LYS A 161 -9.75 15.14 -17.82
CA LYS A 161 -9.65 16.12 -18.88
C LYS A 161 -9.22 17.44 -18.27
N ILE A 162 -8.08 17.94 -18.69
CA ILE A 162 -7.57 19.23 -18.23
C ILE A 162 -7.55 20.18 -19.41
N ASN A 163 -8.28 21.26 -19.27
CA ASN A 163 -8.28 22.38 -20.19
C ASN A 163 -7.50 23.50 -19.51
N TYR A 164 -6.39 23.91 -20.10
CA TYR A 164 -5.64 25.06 -19.59
C TYR A 164 -5.66 26.19 -20.61
N LYS A 165 -5.62 27.42 -20.12
CA LYS A 165 -5.52 28.62 -20.94
C LYS A 165 -4.22 29.33 -20.58
N ASP A 166 -3.39 29.54 -21.60
CA ASP A 166 -2.14 30.27 -21.44
C ASP A 166 -1.91 31.22 -22.61
N PHE A 167 -1.26 32.35 -22.35
CA PHE A 167 -0.92 33.33 -23.38
C PHE A 167 0.49 33.06 -23.88
N PHE A 168 0.63 32.53 -25.10
CA PHE A 168 1.96 32.33 -25.71
C PHE A 168 2.09 32.95 -27.11
N PRO A 169 3.08 33.84 -27.34
CA PRO A 169 3.25 34.53 -28.62
C PRO A 169 4.16 33.84 -29.66
N HIS A 170 4.52 32.55 -29.57
CA HIS A 170 5.46 31.92 -30.52
C HIS A 170 5.02 30.56 -31.09
N LYS A 171 5.37 30.34 -32.36
CA LYS A 171 4.76 29.37 -33.29
C LYS A 171 5.32 27.93 -33.27
N GLU A 172 6.43 27.62 -32.62
CA GLU A 172 7.10 26.31 -32.82
C GLU A 172 7.77 25.77 -31.55
N ASN A 173 7.01 25.32 -30.55
CA ASN A 173 7.61 24.69 -29.37
C ASN A 173 6.89 23.38 -28.99
N ASN A 174 7.67 22.35 -28.63
CA ASN A 174 7.17 21.15 -27.99
C ASN A 174 6.85 21.48 -26.52
N ILE A 175 5.56 21.45 -26.17
CA ILE A 175 5.13 21.65 -24.78
C ILE A 175 5.11 20.29 -24.08
N PHE A 176 5.80 20.22 -22.95
CA PHE A 176 5.75 19.09 -22.05
C PHE A 176 4.91 19.45 -20.83
N TRP A 177 4.15 18.49 -20.32
CA TRP A 177 3.34 18.67 -19.14
C TRP A 177 3.69 17.60 -18.10
N THR A 178 3.62 17.97 -16.83
CA THR A 178 3.55 17.00 -15.73
C THR A 178 2.30 17.25 -14.92
N LEU A 179 1.60 16.17 -14.59
CA LEU A 179 0.42 16.20 -13.74
C LEU A 179 0.70 15.45 -12.45
N LYS A 180 0.41 16.07 -11.32
CA LYS A 180 0.54 15.45 -9.99
C LYS A 180 -0.83 15.36 -9.36
N ILE A 181 -1.23 14.14 -9.02
CA ILE A 181 -2.48 13.85 -8.34
C ILE A 181 -2.14 13.42 -6.91
N PRO A 182 -2.31 14.29 -5.92
CA PRO A 182 -2.14 13.91 -4.53
C PRO A 182 -3.32 13.02 -4.10
N ASN A 183 -3.02 12.00 -3.29
CA ASN A 183 -4.00 11.13 -2.63
C ASN A 183 -5.08 10.52 -3.56
N PRO A 184 -4.72 9.83 -4.66
CA PRO A 184 -5.69 9.17 -5.52
C PRO A 184 -6.41 8.04 -4.78
N LYS A 185 -7.73 7.90 -4.99
CA LYS A 185 -8.49 6.76 -4.49
C LYS A 185 -8.51 5.67 -5.53
N TYR A 186 -7.99 4.49 -5.20
CA TYR A 186 -7.94 3.34 -6.10
C TYR A 186 -9.23 2.50 -6.04
N LYS A 187 -9.54 1.79 -7.12
CA LYS A 187 -10.57 0.74 -7.11
C LYS A 187 -10.00 -0.45 -6.33
N THR A 188 -10.82 -1.04 -5.46
CA THR A 188 -10.47 -2.28 -4.78
C THR A 188 -10.26 -3.36 -5.84
N ILE A 189 -9.08 -3.98 -5.87
CA ILE A 189 -8.87 -5.18 -6.67
C ILE A 189 -9.55 -6.31 -5.89
N LEU A 190 -10.69 -6.78 -6.42
CA LEU A 190 -11.37 -7.99 -5.94
C LEU A 190 -10.68 -9.23 -6.52
#